data_AF-A0A349HK71-F1
#
_entry.id   AF-A0A349HK71-F1
#
_cell.length_a   1.000
_cell.length_b   1.000
_cell.length_c   1.000
_cell.angle_alpha   90.00
_cell.angle_beta   90.00
_cell.angle_gamma   90.00
#
_symmetry.space_group_name_H-M   'P 1'
#
loop_
_entity.id
_entity.type
_entity.pdbx_description
1 polymer ?
#
loop_
_entity_poly.entity_id
_entity_poly.type
_entity_poly.pdbx_seq_one_letter_code
_entity_poly.pdbx_strand_id
1 'polypeptide(L)'
;MDKGYAETIASDIMQMLESAKGSDLDLNSGFQNDAFTAENFSFGYLFYPRGMLLAIPQLPQAVRKKIKKSNILGTVDLEGRKVGIHLICSINKGFDEIEGPEDIIAGINKKELMDFKEQIAGILHKDLVGNIEERTAEQ
;
A
#
# COMPACT_ATOMS: atom_id res chain seq x y z
N MET A 1 -3.61 -20.91 -0.11
CA MET A 1 -2.63 -19.80 -0.31
C MET A 1 -3.26 -18.83 -1.30
N ASP A 2 -3.52 -17.59 -0.88
CA ASP A 2 -4.29 -16.57 -1.60
C ASP A 2 -3.53 -16.02 -2.83
N LYS A 3 -3.32 -16.83 -3.87
CA LYS A 3 -2.82 -16.34 -5.17
C LYS A 3 -3.74 -15.24 -5.74
N GLY A 4 -5.05 -15.45 -5.63
CA GLY A 4 -6.04 -14.48 -6.13
C GLY A 4 -5.92 -13.10 -5.47
N TYR A 5 -5.62 -13.02 -4.18
CA TYR A 5 -5.49 -11.71 -3.52
C TYR A 5 -4.27 -10.93 -4.03
N ALA A 6 -3.12 -11.59 -4.23
CA ALA A 6 -1.94 -10.95 -4.79
C ALA A 6 -2.17 -10.48 -6.23
N GLU A 7 -2.91 -11.25 -7.03
CA GLU A 7 -3.29 -10.90 -8.41
C GLU A 7 -4.25 -9.69 -8.46
N THR A 8 -5.26 -9.65 -7.58
CA THR A 8 -6.16 -8.50 -7.43
C THR A 8 -5.36 -7.25 -7.06
N ILE A 9 -4.54 -7.31 -6.02
CA ILE A 9 -3.76 -6.16 -5.56
C ILE A 9 -2.76 -5.70 -6.62
N ALA A 10 -2.14 -6.63 -7.35
CA ALA A 10 -1.25 -6.26 -8.45
C ALA A 10 -2.01 -5.55 -9.58
N SER A 11 -3.24 -5.98 -9.88
CA SER A 11 -4.08 -5.33 -10.88
C SER A 11 -4.50 -3.93 -10.46
N ASP A 12 -4.90 -3.75 -9.19
CA ASP A 12 -5.28 -2.44 -8.64
C ASP A 12 -4.09 -1.46 -8.65
N ILE A 13 -2.91 -1.93 -8.22
CA ILE A 13 -1.67 -1.15 -8.27
C ILE A 13 -1.32 -0.77 -9.71
N MET A 14 -1.52 -1.67 -10.67
CA MET A 14 -1.26 -1.37 -12.09
C MET A 14 -2.19 -0.26 -12.59
N GLN A 15 -3.49 -0.31 -12.26
CA GLN A 15 -4.44 0.74 -12.62
C GLN A 15 -4.07 2.09 -12.01
N MET A 16 -3.57 2.10 -10.76
CA MET A 16 -3.06 3.33 -10.13
C MET A 16 -1.84 3.88 -10.87
N LEU A 17 -0.91 3.01 -11.29
CA LEU A 17 0.25 3.41 -12.10
C LEU A 17 -0.17 3.97 -13.45
N GLU A 18 -1.09 3.32 -14.16
CA GLU A 18 -1.62 3.78 -15.45
C GLU A 18 -2.32 5.13 -15.33
N SER A 19 -3.12 5.32 -14.27
CA SER A 19 -3.78 6.60 -13.98
C SER A 19 -2.76 7.71 -13.74
N ALA A 20 -1.68 7.41 -13.00
CA ALA A 20 -0.60 8.36 -12.77
C ALA A 20 0.20 8.65 -14.06
N LYS A 21 0.47 7.64 -14.91
CA LYS A 21 1.09 7.80 -16.24
C LYS A 21 0.29 8.75 -17.12
N GLY A 22 -1.04 8.67 -17.09
CA GLY A 22 -1.93 9.53 -17.87
C GLY A 22 -2.03 10.98 -17.37
N SER A 23 -1.49 11.29 -16.20
CA SER A 23 -1.65 12.59 -15.52
C SER A 23 -0.40 13.50 -15.59
N ASP A 24 0.54 13.22 -16.49
CA ASP A 24 1.84 13.94 -16.61
C ASP A 24 2.65 14.01 -15.29
N LEU A 25 2.40 13.08 -14.37
CA LEU A 25 3.18 12.95 -13.13
C LEU A 25 4.53 12.28 -13.40
N ASP A 26 5.61 12.85 -12.86
CA ASP A 26 6.88 12.15 -12.79
C ASP A 26 6.80 11.02 -11.75
N LEU A 27 6.50 9.81 -12.24
CA LEU A 27 6.35 8.62 -11.41
C LEU A 27 7.62 8.28 -10.63
N ASN A 28 8.80 8.62 -11.17
CA ASN A 28 10.07 8.33 -10.53
C ASN A 28 10.45 9.37 -9.47
N SER A 29 9.70 10.46 -9.36
CA SER A 29 9.75 11.39 -8.22
C SER A 29 8.87 10.93 -7.05
N GLY A 30 8.08 9.87 -7.25
CA GLY A 30 7.22 9.26 -6.24
C GLY A 30 5.86 9.93 -6.09
N PHE A 31 4.86 9.14 -5.70
CA PHE A 31 3.47 9.60 -5.56
C PHE A 31 2.69 8.78 -4.53
N GLN A 32 1.50 9.26 -4.17
CA GLN A 32 0.59 8.59 -3.24
C GLN A 32 -0.76 8.39 -3.92
N ASN A 33 -1.43 7.29 -3.56
CA ASN A 33 -2.82 7.04 -3.92
C ASN A 33 -3.58 6.55 -2.67
N ASP A 34 -4.67 7.23 -2.32
CA ASP A 34 -5.55 6.81 -1.25
C ASP A 34 -6.59 5.85 -1.81
N ALA A 35 -6.47 4.57 -1.47
CA ALA A 35 -7.34 3.52 -2.01
C ALA A 35 -8.73 3.54 -1.34
N PHE A 36 -8.79 3.94 -0.07
CA PHE A 36 -10.03 4.04 0.69
C PHE A 36 -9.89 5.09 1.78
N THR A 37 -10.93 5.89 1.99
CA THR A 37 -11.02 6.87 3.07
C THR A 37 -12.42 6.82 3.67
N ALA A 38 -12.49 6.63 4.98
CA ALA A 38 -13.66 6.81 5.81
C ALA A 38 -13.38 7.90 6.87
N GLU A 39 -14.37 8.21 7.69
CA GLU A 39 -14.29 9.29 8.70
C GLU A 39 -13.11 9.09 9.67
N ASN A 40 -12.93 7.86 10.16
CA ASN A 40 -11.95 7.57 11.21
C ASN A 40 -10.75 6.76 10.72
N PHE A 41 -10.71 6.32 9.47
CA PHE A 41 -9.56 5.58 8.95
C PHE A 41 -9.41 5.74 7.44
N SER A 42 -8.19 5.59 6.96
CA SER A 42 -7.89 5.48 5.54
C SER A 42 -6.81 4.42 5.32
N PHE A 43 -6.76 3.90 4.11
CA PHE A 43 -5.62 3.11 3.66
C PHE A 43 -5.31 3.42 2.21
N GLY A 44 -4.04 3.32 1.86
CA GLY A 44 -3.54 3.72 0.56
C GLY A 44 -2.14 3.20 0.28
N TYR A 45 -1.58 3.65 -0.82
CA TYR A 45 -0.30 3.22 -1.34
C TYR A 45 0.64 4.40 -1.56
N LEU A 46 1.90 4.26 -1.11
CA LEU A 46 2.99 5.17 -1.45
C LEU A 46 3.91 4.49 -2.46
N PHE A 47 4.14 5.15 -3.57
CA PHE A 47 4.96 4.68 -4.67
C PHE A 47 6.29 5.44 -4.65
N TYR A 48 7.30 4.90 -3.97
CA TYR A 48 8.55 5.61 -3.75
C TYR A 48 9.74 4.97 -4.47
N PRO A 49 10.55 5.78 -5.19
CA PRO A 49 11.81 5.31 -5.75
C PRO A 49 12.82 5.01 -4.63
N ARG A 50 13.82 4.19 -4.95
CA ARG A 50 14.91 3.84 -4.03
C ARG A 50 15.51 5.04 -3.32
N GLY A 51 15.82 6.09 -4.07
CA GLY A 51 16.52 7.28 -3.57
C GLY A 51 15.75 7.95 -2.44
N MET A 52 14.42 8.06 -2.58
CA MET A 52 13.56 8.68 -1.58
C MET A 52 13.51 7.87 -0.29
N LEU A 53 13.34 6.55 -0.38
CA LEU A 53 13.31 5.71 0.82
C LEU A 53 14.65 5.67 1.55
N LEU A 54 15.77 5.65 0.82
CA LEU A 54 17.10 5.62 1.43
C LEU A 54 17.48 6.95 2.09
N ALA A 55 16.84 8.06 1.69
CA ALA A 55 16.99 9.36 2.34
C ALA A 55 16.31 9.43 3.72
N ILE A 56 15.41 8.49 4.05
CA ILE A 56 14.74 8.46 5.36
C ILE A 56 15.77 8.17 6.46
N PRO A 57 15.95 9.09 7.43
CA PRO A 57 16.88 8.90 8.52
C PRO A 57 16.43 7.71 9.38
N GLN A 58 17.38 6.95 9.89
CA GLN A 58 17.13 5.79 10.77
C GLN A 58 16.30 4.65 10.14
N LEU A 59 16.13 4.61 8.81
CA LEU A 59 15.48 3.47 8.16
C LEU A 59 16.20 2.15 8.54
N PRO A 60 15.50 1.15 9.10
CA PRO A 60 16.13 -0.08 9.58
C PRO A 60 16.91 -0.81 8.49
N GLN A 61 18.08 -1.37 8.85
CA GLN A 61 18.95 -2.04 7.87
C GLN A 61 18.26 -3.23 7.17
N ALA A 62 17.37 -3.93 7.89
CA ALA A 62 16.57 -5.01 7.33
C ALA A 62 15.63 -4.53 6.21
N VAL A 63 15.07 -3.32 6.33
CA VAL A 63 14.23 -2.69 5.31
C VAL A 63 15.09 -2.17 4.17
N ARG A 64 16.22 -1.50 4.48
CA ARG A 64 17.19 -1.01 3.46
C ARG A 64 17.63 -2.10 2.48
N LYS A 65 17.82 -3.34 2.95
CA LYS A 65 18.21 -4.49 2.11
C LYS A 65 17.10 -4.97 1.16
N LYS A 66 15.83 -4.66 1.45
CA LYS A 66 14.66 -5.08 0.65
C LYS A 66 14.22 -4.03 -0.37
N ILE A 67 14.74 -2.80 -0.25
CA ILE A 67 14.42 -1.70 -1.16
C ILE A 67 15.10 -1.95 -2.51
N LYS A 68 14.30 -1.86 -3.58
CA LYS A 68 14.76 -1.94 -4.98
C LYS A 68 14.49 -0.61 -5.70
N LYS A 69 14.59 -0.58 -7.03
CA LYS A 69 14.49 0.65 -7.84
C LYS A 69 13.16 1.37 -7.60
N SER A 70 12.05 0.64 -7.63
CA SER A 70 10.71 1.11 -7.30
C SER A 70 10.10 0.28 -6.17
N ASN A 71 9.40 0.93 -5.25
CA ASN A 71 8.88 0.31 -4.03
C ASN A 71 7.49 0.84 -3.71
N ILE A 72 6.59 -0.05 -3.37
CA ILE A 72 5.20 0.26 -3.06
C ILE A 72 4.98 -0.07 -1.58
N LEU A 73 4.62 0.95 -0.80
CA LEU A 73 4.28 0.83 0.60
C LEU A 73 2.76 0.89 0.76
N GLY A 74 2.16 -0.11 1.40
CA GLY A 74 0.79 -0.03 1.88
C GLY A 74 0.78 0.76 3.18
N THR A 75 -0.13 1.71 3.32
CA THR A 75 -0.26 2.52 4.52
C THR A 75 -1.66 2.45 5.09
N VAL A 76 -1.74 2.51 6.41
CA VAL A 76 -2.98 2.48 7.17
C VAL A 76 -2.94 3.64 8.15
N ASP A 77 -3.94 4.50 8.06
CA ASP A 77 -4.14 5.62 8.96
C ASP A 77 -5.43 5.39 9.77
N LEU A 78 -5.37 5.66 11.07
CA LEU A 78 -6.50 5.58 12.00
C LEU A 78 -6.51 6.89 12.80
N GLU A 79 -7.65 7.58 12.84
CA GLU A 79 -7.82 8.88 13.50
C GLU A 79 -6.76 9.91 13.08
N GLY A 80 -6.45 9.94 11.78
CA GLY A 80 -5.43 10.82 11.20
C GLY A 80 -3.98 10.48 11.56
N ARG A 81 -3.72 9.31 12.18
CA ARG A 81 -2.37 8.86 12.53
C ARG A 81 -1.98 7.62 11.75
N LYS A 82 -0.75 7.60 11.24
CA LYS A 82 -0.19 6.43 10.54
C LYS A 82 0.13 5.32 11.52
N VAL A 83 -0.68 4.26 11.47
CA VAL A 83 -0.62 3.09 12.37
C VAL A 83 -0.04 1.86 11.68
N GLY A 84 0.11 1.87 10.36
CA GLY A 84 0.71 0.79 9.58
C GLY A 84 1.44 1.31 8.35
N ILE A 85 2.65 0.78 8.11
CA ILE A 85 3.42 0.96 6.86
C ILE A 85 4.05 -0.39 6.53
N HIS A 86 3.69 -0.95 5.37
CA HIS A 86 4.10 -2.29 4.94
C HIS A 86 4.79 -2.20 3.58
N LEU A 87 5.95 -2.84 3.42
CA LEU A 87 6.63 -2.92 2.12
C LEU A 87 6.00 -4.01 1.27
N ILE A 88 4.91 -3.64 0.57
CA ILE A 88 4.06 -4.55 -0.22
C ILE A 88 4.79 -5.08 -1.44
N CYS A 89 5.54 -4.23 -2.14
CA CYS A 89 6.21 -4.62 -3.38
C CYS A 89 7.53 -3.88 -3.56
N SER A 90 8.55 -4.60 -4.06
CA SER A 90 9.83 -4.04 -4.48
C SER A 90 10.21 -4.58 -5.86
N ILE A 91 10.48 -3.69 -6.81
CA ILE A 91 10.72 -4.00 -8.23
C ILE A 91 12.07 -3.41 -8.67
N ASN A 92 12.81 -4.14 -9.52
CA ASN A 92 14.12 -3.69 -10.04
C ASN A 92 14.01 -2.72 -11.24
N LYS A 93 12.79 -2.40 -11.67
CA LYS A 93 12.44 -1.44 -12.72
C LYS A 93 11.96 -0.13 -12.09
N GLY A 94 12.08 0.98 -12.81
CA GLY A 94 11.42 2.26 -12.51
C GLY A 94 9.91 2.14 -12.67
N PHE A 95 9.14 3.08 -12.12
CA PHE A 95 7.67 3.01 -12.21
C PHE A 95 7.16 3.24 -13.64
N ASP A 96 7.89 4.02 -14.44
CA ASP A 96 7.69 4.22 -15.87
C ASP A 96 7.95 2.96 -16.70
N GLU A 97 8.92 2.14 -16.29
CA GLU A 97 9.35 0.89 -16.95
C GLU A 97 8.46 -0.34 -16.63
N ILE A 98 7.46 -0.21 -15.76
CA ILE A 98 6.52 -1.31 -15.46
C ILE A 98 5.54 -1.46 -16.61
N GLU A 99 5.47 -2.67 -17.19
CA GLU A 99 4.68 -2.96 -18.40
C GLU A 99 3.34 -3.63 -18.08
N GLY A 100 3.22 -4.29 -16.93
CA GLY A 100 1.98 -4.95 -16.54
C GLY A 100 1.95 -5.51 -15.12
N PRO A 101 0.81 -6.10 -14.70
CA PRO A 101 0.62 -6.65 -13.36
C PRO A 101 1.63 -7.73 -12.97
N GLU A 102 2.15 -8.48 -13.96
CA GLU A 102 3.13 -9.55 -13.75
C GLU A 102 4.44 -9.04 -13.12
N ASP A 103 4.89 -7.84 -13.52
CA ASP A 103 6.06 -7.18 -12.92
C ASP A 103 5.83 -6.87 -11.43
N ILE A 104 4.60 -6.49 -11.09
CA ILE A 104 4.19 -6.20 -9.71
C ILE A 104 4.10 -7.50 -8.92
N ILE A 105 3.45 -8.54 -9.46
CA ILE A 105 3.31 -9.86 -8.82
C ILE A 105 4.68 -10.44 -8.45
N ALA A 106 5.66 -10.35 -9.36
CA ALA A 106 7.03 -10.81 -9.12
C ALA A 106 7.76 -10.03 -8.01
N GLY A 107 7.36 -8.78 -7.77
CA GLY A 107 7.91 -7.91 -6.72
C GLY A 107 7.20 -7.99 -5.38
N ILE A 108 6.02 -8.62 -5.29
CA ILE A 108 5.20 -8.67 -4.08
C ILE A 108 5.93 -9.41 -2.94
N ASN A 109 6.00 -8.74 -1.79
CA ASN A 109 6.35 -9.35 -0.53
C ASN A 109 5.09 -9.92 0.13
N LYS A 110 4.86 -11.20 -0.09
CA LYS A 110 3.65 -11.90 0.37
C LYS A 110 3.39 -11.76 1.87
N LYS A 111 4.44 -11.76 2.70
CA LYS A 111 4.28 -11.62 4.14
C LYS A 111 3.69 -10.25 4.49
N GLU A 112 4.34 -9.18 4.02
CA GLU A 112 3.91 -7.81 4.29
C GLU A 112 2.53 -7.51 3.69
N LEU A 113 2.22 -8.10 2.54
CA LEU A 113 0.88 -7.99 1.93
C LEU A 113 -0.21 -8.63 2.80
N MET A 114 0.07 -9.80 3.39
CA MET A 114 -0.87 -10.45 4.29
C MET A 114 -1.00 -9.69 5.62
N ASP A 115 0.12 -9.22 6.19
CA ASP A 115 0.09 -8.38 7.40
C ASP A 115 -0.76 -7.11 7.18
N PHE A 116 -0.60 -6.47 6.02
CA PHE A 116 -1.41 -5.31 5.62
C PHE A 116 -2.90 -5.65 5.48
N LYS A 117 -3.23 -6.76 4.81
CA LYS A 117 -4.61 -7.27 4.69
C LYS A 117 -5.24 -7.52 6.06
N GLU A 118 -4.51 -8.20 6.95
CA GLU A 118 -4.98 -8.51 8.30
C GLU A 118 -5.20 -7.24 9.13
N GLN A 119 -4.31 -6.26 9.01
CA GLN A 119 -4.47 -4.98 9.70
C GLN A 119 -5.71 -4.22 9.21
N ILE A 120 -5.94 -4.15 7.89
CA ILE A 120 -7.16 -3.54 7.33
C ILE A 120 -8.40 -4.29 7.81
N ALA A 121 -8.41 -5.62 7.71
CA ALA A 121 -9.54 -6.44 8.14
C ALA A 121 -9.86 -6.24 9.63
N GLY A 122 -8.83 -6.14 10.47
CA GLY A 122 -8.98 -5.87 11.90
C GLY A 122 -9.59 -4.50 12.19
N ILE A 123 -9.26 -3.47 11.41
CA ILE A 123 -9.86 -2.13 11.54
C ILE A 123 -11.30 -2.14 11.05
N LEU A 124 -11.57 -2.70 9.87
CA LEU A 124 -12.91 -2.80 9.30
C LEU A 124 -13.86 -3.60 10.20
N HIS A 125 -13.37 -4.68 10.82
CA HIS A 125 -14.17 -5.47 11.74
C HIS A 125 -14.53 -4.67 13.00
N LYS A 126 -13.58 -3.92 13.57
CA LYS A 126 -13.83 -3.07 14.74
C LYS A 126 -14.81 -1.94 14.43
N ASP A 127 -14.65 -1.30 13.28
CA ASP A 127 -15.56 -0.25 12.82
C ASP A 127 -16.98 -0.79 12.63
N LEU A 128 -17.13 -1.96 12.00
CA LEU A 128 -18.43 -2.60 11.83
C LEU A 128 -19.08 -2.97 13.16
N VAL A 129 -18.33 -3.55 14.10
CA VAL A 129 -18.85 -3.93 15.43
C VAL A 129 -19.21 -2.70 16.25
N GLY A 130 -18.35 -1.68 16.29
CA GLY A 130 -18.61 -0.42 17.01
C GLY A 130 -19.87 0.28 16.50
N ASN A 131 -20.05 0.33 15.18
CA ASN A 131 -21.26 0.88 14.55
C ASN A 131 -22.54 0.07 14.86
N ILE A 132 -22.43 -1.23 15.15
CA ILE A 132 -23.58 -2.06 15.55
C ILE A 132 -23.93 -1.82 17.03
N GLU A 133 -22.93 -1.69 17.90
CA GLU A 133 -23.15 -1.44 19.34
C GLU A 133 -23.77 -0.05 19.59
N GLU A 134 -23.32 1.00 18.90
CA GLU A 134 -23.91 2.34 19.01
C GLU A 134 -25.39 2.35 18.61
N ARG A 135 -25.77 1.68 17.51
CA ARG A 135 -27.16 1.59 17.05
C ARG A 135 -28.08 0.80 17.98
N THR A 136 -27.54 -0.06 18.83
CA THR A 136 -28.31 -0.87 19.78
C THR A 136 -28.48 -0.13 21.12
N ALA A 137 -27.58 0.79 21.47
CA ALA A 137 -27.67 1.62 22.67
C ALA A 137 -28.64 2.81 22.52
N GLU A 138 -29.03 3.16 21.29
CA GLU A 138 -29.98 4.22 20.98
C GLU A 138 -31.45 3.74 20.83
N GLN A 139 -31.74 2.48 21.18
CA GLN A 139 -33.11 1.91 21.22
C GLN A 139 -33.56 1.61 22.65
#